data_AF-A0A952EVM2-F1
#
_entry.id   AF-A0A952EVM2-F1
#
_cell.length_a   1.000
_cell.length_b   1.000
_cell.length_c   1.000
_cell.angle_alpha   90.00
_cell.angle_beta   90.00
_cell.angle_gamma   90.00
#
_symmetry.space_group_name_H-M   'P 1'
#
loop_
_entity.id
_entity.type
_entity.pdbx_description
1 polymer ?
#
loop_
_entity_poly.entity_id
_entity_poly.type
_entity_poly.pdbx_seq_one_letter_code
_entity_poly.pdbx_strand_id
1 'polypeptide(L)'
;MNNGASLASGAARLFEAGEVRQSLVEMDDGYLLLMGVGNGSYLAALASISCDVGQVGYEMAVLVDRVGITVQATPRATQGVR
;
A
#
# COMPACT_ATOMS: atom_id res chain seq x y z
N MET A 1 -0.16 -7.56 -14.67
CA MET A 1 -0.77 -6.34 -14.11
C MET A 1 0.32 -5.29 -13.92
N ASN A 2 0.23 -4.14 -14.58
CA ASN A 2 0.97 -2.95 -14.14
C ASN A 2 0.34 -2.50 -12.82
N ASN A 3 1.04 -2.70 -11.71
CA ASN A 3 0.54 -2.33 -10.39
C ASN A 3 0.67 -0.81 -10.23
N GLY A 4 -0.40 -0.08 -9.95
CA GLY A 4 -0.38 1.38 -9.78
C GLY A 4 0.68 1.86 -8.78
N ALA A 5 1.00 1.04 -7.76
CA ALA A 5 2.10 1.31 -6.82
C ALA A 5 3.47 1.40 -7.51
N SER A 6 3.76 0.50 -8.46
CA SER A 6 5.04 0.52 -9.20
C SER A 6 5.21 1.72 -10.11
N LEU A 7 4.12 2.21 -10.72
CA LEU A 7 4.11 3.43 -11.54
C LEU A 7 4.33 4.67 -10.67
N ALA A 8 3.62 4.76 -9.54
CA ALA A 8 3.80 5.86 -8.59
C ALA A 8 5.23 5.90 -8.03
N SER A 9 5.80 4.75 -7.66
CA SER A 9 7.20 4.67 -7.21
C SER A 9 8.19 5.11 -8.30
N GLY A 10 7.94 4.74 -9.56
CA GLY A 10 8.73 5.19 -10.69
C GLY A 10 8.67 6.70 -10.91
N ALA A 11 7.47 7.29 -10.82
CA ALA A 11 7.26 8.73 -10.92
C ALA A 11 7.95 9.49 -9.78
N ALA A 12 7.80 9.03 -8.54
CA ALA A 12 8.44 9.67 -7.38
C ALA A 12 9.97 9.70 -7.50
N ARG A 13 10.57 8.64 -8.03
CA ARG A 13 12.01 8.60 -8.34
C ARG A 13 12.39 9.53 -9.49
N LEU A 14 11.57 9.65 -10.54
CA LEU A 14 11.82 10.56 -11.66
C LEU A 14 11.76 12.03 -11.24
N PHE A 15 10.85 12.37 -10.33
CA PHE A 15 10.68 13.73 -9.80
C PHE A 15 11.50 14.01 -8.54
N GLU A 16 12.36 13.07 -8.10
CA GLU A 16 13.14 13.18 -6.86
C GLU A 16 12.26 13.48 -5.61
N ALA A 17 11.00 13.05 -5.63
CA ALA A 17 9.98 13.36 -4.62
C ALA A 17 10.00 12.41 -3.39
N GLY A 18 11.00 11.53 -3.30
CA GLY A 18 11.13 10.56 -2.22
C GLY A 18 10.27 9.30 -2.39
N GLU A 19 9.97 8.61 -1.29
CA GLU A 19 9.15 7.40 -1.32
C GLU A 19 7.64 7.69 -1.34
N VAL A 20 6.89 6.89 -2.10
CA VAL A 20 5.43 6.95 -2.11
C VAL A 20 4.90 6.45 -0.77
N ARG A 21 4.38 7.37 0.04
CA ARG A 21 3.81 7.03 1.35
C ARG A 21 2.48 6.29 1.24
N GLN A 22 1.67 6.67 0.26
CA GLN A 22 0.36 6.09 0.01
C GLN A 22 -0.07 6.31 -1.45
N SER A 23 -0.96 5.45 -1.93
CA SER A 23 -1.67 5.61 -3.20
C SER A 23 -3.17 5.46 -2.97
N LEU A 24 -3.96 6.37 -3.53
CA LEU A 24 -5.42 6.37 -3.47
C LEU A 24 -5.96 6.27 -4.89
N VAL A 25 -6.80 5.26 -5.14
CA VAL A 25 -7.51 5.09 -6.41
C VAL A 25 -9.00 5.28 -6.14
N GLU A 26 -9.58 6.27 -6.79
CA GLU A 26 -11.02 6.52 -6.80
C GLU A 26 -11.67 5.78 -7.98
N MET A 27 -12.79 5.13 -7.70
CA MET A 27 -13.60 4.32 -8.62
C MET A 27 -15.07 4.69 -8.41
N ASP A 28 -15.93 4.31 -9.36
CA ASP A 28 -17.35 4.68 -9.34
C ASP A 28 -18.06 4.30 -8.01
N ASP A 29 -17.71 3.16 -7.43
CA ASP A 29 -18.34 2.63 -6.22
C ASP A 29 -17.47 2.74 -4.95
N GLY A 30 -16.35 3.48 -5.01
CA GLY A 30 -15.53 3.75 -3.83
C GLY A 30 -14.03 3.85 -4.09
N TYR A 31 -13.25 3.51 -3.07
CA TYR A 31 -11.84 3.85 -2.98
C TYR A 31 -10.97 2.65 -2.66
N LEU A 32 -9.86 2.50 -3.37
CA LEU A 32 -8.78 1.59 -3.01
C LEU A 32 -7.59 2.39 -2.47
N LEU A 33 -7.24 2.14 -1.21
CA LEU A 33 -6.09 2.75 -0.54
C LEU A 33 -4.96 1.73 -0.44
N LEU A 34 -3.74 2.14 -0.79
CA LEU A 34 -2.52 1.35 -0.64
C LEU A 34 -1.53 2.14 0.22
N MET A 35 -1.04 1.54 1.31
CA MET A 35 -0.04 2.14 2.20
C MET A 35 1.16 1.21 2.33
N GLY A 36 2.37 1.73 2.17
CA GLY A 36 3.59 0.94 2.31
C GLY A 36 3.77 0.42 3.74
N VAL A 37 4.14 -0.86 3.89
CA VAL A 37 4.42 -1.51 5.17
C VAL A 37 5.77 -2.23 5.07
N GLY A 38 6.78 -1.68 5.73
CA GLY A 38 8.15 -2.24 5.70
C GLY A 38 8.75 -2.30 4.29
N ASN A 39 9.75 -3.17 4.11
CA ASN A 39 10.47 -3.29 2.83
C ASN A 39 9.69 -4.14 1.82
N GLY A 40 8.84 -3.49 1.03
CA GLY A 40 8.23 -4.06 -0.18
C GLY A 40 6.86 -4.70 0.00
N SER A 41 6.22 -4.53 1.16
CA SER A 41 4.81 -4.94 1.37
C SER A 41 3.91 -3.72 1.41
N TYR A 42 2.62 -3.93 1.15
CA TYR A 42 1.59 -2.89 1.19
C TYR A 42 0.37 -3.38 1.96
N LEU A 43 -0.22 -2.51 2.78
CA LEU A 43 -1.55 -2.66 3.33
C LEU A 43 -2.55 -2.09 2.31
N ALA A 44 -3.57 -2.88 1.97
CA ALA A 44 -4.64 -2.48 1.05
C ALA A 44 -5.97 -2.41 1.78
N ALA A 45 -6.73 -1.34 1.57
CA ALA A 45 -8.09 -1.20 2.07
C ALA A 45 -9.03 -0.78 0.94
N LEU A 46 -10.21 -1.42 0.86
CA LEU A 46 -11.30 -1.07 -0.03
C LEU A 46 -12.40 -0.40 0.79
N ALA A 47 -12.73 0.84 0.46
CA ALA A 47 -13.74 1.63 1.15
C ALA A 47 -14.90 1.96 0.21
N SER A 48 -16.12 1.95 0.73
CA SER A 48 -17.30 2.44 -0.01
C SER A 48 -17.21 3.95 -0.20
N ILE A 49 -17.88 4.47 -1.22
CA ILE A 49 -18.04 5.91 -1.44
C ILE A 49 -18.70 6.66 -0.26
N SER A 50 -19.41 5.94 0.60
CA SER A 50 -20.02 6.49 1.82
C SER A 50 -19.04 6.67 2.99
N CYS A 51 -17.81 6.16 2.88
CA CYS A 51 -16.80 6.22 3.93
C CYS A 51 -16.01 7.53 3.90
N ASP A 52 -15.60 8.02 5.07
CA ASP A 52 -14.58 9.07 5.17
C ASP A 52 -13.20 8.47 4.85
N VAL A 53 -12.69 8.79 3.65
CA VAL A 53 -11.41 8.28 3.15
C VAL A 53 -10.22 8.75 4.00
N GLY A 54 -10.33 9.93 4.63
CA GLY A 54 -9.33 10.47 5.55
C GLY A 54 -9.26 9.66 6.84
N GLN A 55 -10.42 9.27 7.38
CA GLN A 55 -10.48 8.39 8.55
C GLN A 55 -9.93 6.98 8.24
N VAL A 56 -10.27 6.41 7.08
CA VAL A 56 -9.71 5.12 6.64
C VAL A 56 -8.18 5.22 6.53
N GLY A 57 -7.65 6.27 5.91
CA GLY A 57 -6.22 6.51 5.82
C GLY A 57 -5.53 6.67 7.18
N TYR A 58 -6.19 7.35 8.14
CA TYR A 58 -5.67 7.51 9.50
C TYR A 58 -5.57 6.17 10.24
N GLU A 59 -6.63 5.37 10.23
CA GLU A 59 -6.62 4.05 10.88
C GLU A 59 -5.61 3.11 10.21
N MET A 60 -5.46 3.19 8.88
CA MET A 60 -4.41 2.47 8.17
C MET A 60 -3.02 2.90 8.66
N ALA A 61 -2.74 4.20 8.83
CA ALA A 61 -1.46 4.67 9.33
C ALA A 61 -1.17 4.15 10.75
N VAL A 62 -2.18 4.16 11.63
CA VAL A 62 -2.09 3.60 12.99
C VAL A 62 -1.82 2.09 12.95
N LEU A 63 -2.49 1.35 12.06
CA LEU A 63 -2.26 -0.08 11.87
C LEU A 63 -0.85 -0.35 11.37
N VAL A 64 -0.37 0.38 10.36
CA VAL A 64 0.99 0.23 9.82
C VAL A 64 2.04 0.54 10.89
N ASP A 65 1.85 1.58 11.70
CA ASP A 65 2.76 1.91 12.79
C ASP A 65 2.84 0.78 13.84
N ARG A 66 1.68 0.19 14.20
CA ARG A 66 1.61 -0.95 15.13
C ARG A 66 2.18 -2.24 14.55
N VAL A 67 1.95 -2.49 13.26
CA VAL A 67 2.23 -3.76 12.57
C VAL A 67 3.63 -3.77 11.93
N GLY A 68 4.23 -2.60 11.69
CA GLY A 68 5.58 -2.45 11.14
C GLY A 68 6.69 -3.14 11.95
N ILE A 69 6.41 -3.47 13.22
CA ILE A 69 7.30 -4.24 14.10
C ILE A 69 7.23 -5.76 13.80
N THR A 70 6.14 -6.26 13.23
CA THR A 70 5.86 -7.70 13.04
C THR A 70 5.92 -8.16 11.59
N VAL A 71 5.70 -7.26 10.61
CA VAL A 71 5.71 -7.61 9.18
C VAL A 71 7.12 -7.58 8.61
N GLN A 72 7.97 -8.48 9.07
CA GLN A 72 9.02 -9.03 8.22
C GLN A 72 8.39 -10.18 7.43
N ALA A 73 7.75 -9.86 6.30
CA ALA A 73 7.27 -10.88 5.38
C ALA A 73 8.50 -11.67 4.88
N THR A 74 8.76 -12.83 5.47
CA THR A 74 9.78 -13.76 4.95
C THR A 74 9.29 -14.18 3.56
N PRO A 75 10.04 -13.92 2.48
CA PRO A 75 9.66 -14.39 1.16
C PRO A 75 9.39 -15.89 1.24
N ARG A 76 8.23 -16.33 0.75
CA ARG A 76 7.93 -17.76 0.69
C ARG A 76 9.01 -18.40 -0.17
N ALA A 77 9.94 -19.13 0.44
CA ALA A 77 10.91 -19.93 -0.30
C ALA A 77 10.09 -20.86 -1.18
N THR A 78 10.13 -20.63 -2.48
CA THR A 78 9.61 -21.57 -3.48
C THR A 78 10.41 -22.84 -3.31
N GLN A 79 9.86 -23.78 -2.53
CA GLN A 79 10.39 -25.12 -2.42
C GLN A 79 10.19 -25.77 -3.79
N GLY A 80 11.24 -25.73 -4.60
CA GLY A 80 11.28 -26.36 -5.91
C GLY A 80 10.92 -27.83 -5.74
N VAL A 81 9.77 -28.20 -6.30
CA VAL A 81 9.46 -29.59 -6.62
C VAL A 81 10.50 -30.01 -7.67
N ARG A 82 11.39 -30.91 -7.26
CA ARG A 82 12.25 -31.67 -8.17
C ARG A 82 11.45 -32.79 -8.80
#